data_AF-A0A562KJH0-F1
#
_entry.id   AF-A0A562KJH0-F1
#
_cell.length_a   1.000
_cell.length_b   1.000
_cell.length_c   1.000
_cell.angle_alpha   90.00
_cell.angle_beta   90.00
_cell.angle_gamma   90.00
#
_symmetry.space_group_name_H-M   'P 1'
#
loop_
_entity.id
_entity.type
_entity.pdbx_description
1 polymer ?
#
loop_
_entity_poly.entity_id
_entity_poly.type
_entity_poly.pdbx_seq_one_letter_code
_entity_poly.pdbx_strand_id
1 'polypeptide(L)'
;MINPSANGWIDKFFAENQANFVDFQGNTLTFYEDCRATGFIYGYVVRYQLKNQINTVKWSYDEVTKVGFLNTLFSLYCIEKSNGTKEDFINSVYEFYKIIQPENLNFIKKLLPEGSYSTRLEKVIDDRIQTNNNTISKNFSHIITNALLFIDVLAFEHYLKNDTLPSDYLKNMESDCIKIVSLALKIKESKSKYDELLVKLFENSIRYTKFNSIENIELSEIKLMRHSSLLEKLYLLDIAQMALWSDEKLEHNEENFLKQLSSDLELESDLLEKSKKVINAFIEKYKSEIPFFNYSNPIKHFYDQANKNVTKLIIRNKDRLTKEIKESGELMQLLAKSTTKDLSKDEKKKVKKQLLDVCKTVPSLTIFLLPGGGLLLPILIKFIPQLLPSAFNENLDD
;
A
#
# COMPACT_ATOMS: atom_id res chain seq x y z
N MET A 1 14.67 -13.52 -5.36
CA MET A 1 13.48 -13.11 -4.58
C MET A 1 13.68 -11.70 -4.05
N ILE A 2 12.86 -10.79 -4.56
CA ILE A 2 12.82 -9.38 -4.19
C ILE A 2 12.27 -9.24 -2.76
N ASN A 3 12.87 -8.34 -1.98
CA ASN A 3 12.41 -7.98 -0.64
C ASN A 3 12.25 -6.46 -0.57
N PRO A 4 11.04 -5.90 -0.75
CA PRO A 4 10.81 -4.45 -0.80
C PRO A 4 11.06 -3.68 0.52
N SER A 5 11.56 -4.37 1.54
CA SER A 5 12.00 -3.79 2.82
C SER A 5 13.51 -3.84 3.03
N ALA A 6 14.27 -4.38 2.07
CA ALA A 6 15.73 -4.42 2.11
C ALA A 6 16.32 -3.41 1.12
N ASN A 7 17.47 -2.81 1.45
CA ASN A 7 18.17 -1.91 0.52
C ASN A 7 18.52 -2.64 -0.80
N GLY A 8 18.45 -1.92 -1.92
CA GLY A 8 18.75 -2.45 -3.26
C GLY A 8 17.62 -3.29 -3.88
N TRP A 9 16.41 -3.22 -3.32
CA TRP A 9 15.24 -3.91 -3.86
C TRP A 9 14.78 -3.32 -5.19
N ILE A 10 14.96 -2.02 -5.43
CA ILE A 10 14.59 -1.38 -6.70
C ILE A 10 15.48 -1.90 -7.84
N ASP A 11 16.80 -1.90 -7.64
CA ASP A 11 17.74 -2.43 -8.63
C ASP A 11 17.47 -3.90 -8.95
N LYS A 12 17.18 -4.69 -7.91
CA LYS A 12 16.81 -6.10 -8.05
C LYS A 12 15.48 -6.28 -8.78
N PHE A 13 14.49 -5.44 -8.50
CA PHE A 13 13.20 -5.45 -9.19
C PHE A 13 13.38 -5.23 -10.69
N PHE A 14 14.14 -4.22 -11.09
CA PHE A 14 14.42 -3.97 -12.51
C PHE A 14 15.25 -5.09 -13.15
N ALA A 15 16.26 -5.62 -12.46
CA ALA A 15 17.08 -6.72 -12.96
C ALA A 15 16.28 -8.01 -13.20
N GLU A 16 15.38 -8.37 -12.27
CA GLU A 16 14.53 -9.57 -12.40
C GLU A 16 13.38 -9.39 -13.42
N ASN A 17 13.05 -8.15 -13.86
CA ASN A 17 11.86 -7.88 -14.68
C ASN A 17 12.13 -7.21 -16.05
N GLN A 18 13.37 -7.12 -16.53
CA GLN A 18 13.71 -6.40 -17.77
C GLN A 18 12.82 -6.73 -18.99
N ALA A 19 12.53 -8.02 -19.23
CA ALA A 19 11.65 -8.46 -20.33
C ALA A 19 10.16 -8.60 -19.94
N ASN A 20 9.86 -8.39 -18.66
CA ASN A 20 8.57 -8.70 -18.04
C ASN A 20 7.61 -7.50 -17.99
N PHE A 21 8.08 -6.28 -18.26
CA PHE A 21 7.24 -5.09 -18.29
C PHE A 21 6.20 -5.16 -19.42
N VAL A 22 4.98 -4.69 -19.13
CA VAL A 22 3.95 -4.47 -20.14
C VAL A 22 4.28 -3.21 -20.92
N ASP A 23 4.26 -3.30 -22.24
CA ASP A 23 4.37 -2.16 -23.13
C ASP A 23 2.97 -1.68 -23.51
N PHE A 24 2.63 -0.47 -23.06
CA PHE A 24 1.34 0.16 -23.33
C PHE A 24 1.32 0.90 -24.68
N GLN A 25 2.44 0.93 -25.42
CA GLN A 25 2.55 1.51 -26.76
C GLN A 25 2.09 2.99 -26.81
N GLY A 26 2.38 3.75 -25.76
CA GLY A 26 1.94 5.15 -25.64
C GLY A 26 0.44 5.33 -25.35
N ASN A 27 -0.33 4.25 -25.15
CA ASN A 27 -1.76 4.33 -24.89
C ASN A 27 -2.07 4.56 -23.40
N THR A 28 -2.30 5.82 -23.06
CA THR A 28 -2.65 6.28 -21.71
C THR A 28 -3.95 5.66 -21.16
N LEU A 29 -4.96 5.41 -22.01
CA LEU A 29 -6.23 4.82 -21.59
C LEU A 29 -6.03 3.34 -21.19
N THR A 30 -5.33 2.56 -22.02
CA THR A 30 -5.03 1.15 -21.72
C THR A 30 -4.20 1.03 -20.44
N PHE A 31 -3.23 1.93 -20.24
CA PHE A 31 -2.48 2.01 -18.98
C PHE A 31 -3.38 2.25 -17.77
N TYR A 32 -4.30 3.21 -17.87
CA TYR A 32 -5.19 3.53 -16.76
C TYR A 32 -6.18 2.39 -16.45
N GLU A 33 -6.69 1.73 -17.48
CA GLU A 33 -7.53 0.54 -17.33
C GLU A 33 -6.79 -0.60 -16.63
N ASP A 34 -5.50 -0.77 -16.93
CA ASP A 34 -4.68 -1.74 -16.22
C ASP A 34 -4.42 -1.31 -14.77
N CYS A 35 -4.22 -0.01 -14.48
CA CYS A 35 -4.14 0.54 -13.12
C CYS A 35 -5.40 0.26 -12.28
N ARG A 36 -6.59 0.29 -12.89
CA ARG A 36 -7.83 -0.15 -12.20
C ARG A 36 -7.76 -1.63 -11.87
N ALA A 37 -7.34 -2.46 -12.82
CA ALA A 37 -7.24 -3.89 -12.64
C ALA A 37 -6.12 -4.33 -11.67
N THR A 38 -5.06 -3.54 -11.51
CA THR A 38 -4.06 -3.75 -10.44
C THR A 38 -4.61 -3.45 -9.05
N GLY A 39 -5.69 -2.65 -8.95
CA GLY A 39 -6.25 -2.18 -7.70
C GLY A 39 -5.49 -1.02 -7.07
N PHE A 40 -4.46 -0.49 -7.74
CA PHE A 40 -3.66 0.61 -7.22
C PHE A 40 -4.50 1.89 -7.07
N ILE A 41 -5.44 2.15 -8.00
CA ILE A 41 -6.41 3.27 -7.93
C ILE A 41 -7.26 3.20 -6.66
N TYR A 42 -7.62 1.99 -6.24
CA TYR A 42 -8.50 1.76 -5.09
C TYR A 42 -7.72 1.61 -3.77
N GLY A 43 -6.40 1.84 -3.80
CA GLY A 43 -5.56 1.66 -2.63
C GLY A 43 -5.56 0.23 -2.10
N TYR A 44 -5.65 -0.78 -2.98
CA TYR A 44 -5.46 -2.20 -2.65
C TYR A 44 -4.86 -2.97 -3.84
N VAL A 45 -3.54 -3.14 -3.86
CA VAL A 45 -2.82 -3.75 -4.98
C VAL A 45 -2.95 -5.29 -4.96
N VAL A 46 -3.47 -5.86 -6.05
CA VAL A 46 -3.68 -7.31 -6.22
C VAL A 46 -2.81 -7.94 -7.30
N ARG A 47 -2.29 -7.12 -8.23
CA ARG A 47 -1.38 -7.54 -9.31
C ARG A 47 -0.53 -6.37 -9.78
N TYR A 48 0.46 -6.67 -10.62
CA TYR A 48 1.38 -5.68 -11.20
C TYR A 48 1.22 -5.60 -12.72
N GLN A 49 1.65 -4.47 -13.30
CA GLN A 49 1.68 -4.18 -14.75
C GLN A 49 2.87 -4.92 -15.41
N LEU A 50 2.86 -6.25 -15.23
CA LEU A 50 3.89 -7.18 -15.66
C LEU A 50 3.23 -8.33 -16.43
N LYS A 51 3.91 -8.84 -17.45
CA LYS A 51 3.46 -10.00 -18.25
C LYS A 51 3.31 -11.24 -17.38
N ASN A 52 4.24 -11.45 -16.47
CA ASN A 52 4.23 -12.53 -15.47
C ASN A 52 4.23 -11.92 -14.06
N GLN A 53 3.37 -12.44 -13.19
CA GLN A 53 3.22 -11.93 -11.83
C GLN A 53 4.36 -12.38 -10.93
N ILE A 54 4.73 -11.51 -9.98
CA ILE A 54 5.74 -11.80 -8.97
C ILE A 54 5.08 -12.55 -7.81
N ASN A 55 5.78 -13.53 -7.23
CA ASN A 55 5.30 -14.21 -6.01
C ASN A 55 5.38 -13.27 -4.80
N THR A 56 4.22 -12.81 -4.34
CA THR A 56 4.06 -11.88 -3.22
C THR A 56 3.59 -12.53 -1.92
N VAL A 57 3.48 -13.87 -1.85
CA VAL A 57 2.87 -14.59 -0.71
C VAL A 57 3.52 -14.21 0.63
N LYS A 58 4.82 -13.94 0.62
CA LYS A 58 5.57 -13.57 1.83
C LYS A 58 5.55 -12.06 2.13
N TRP A 59 4.98 -11.22 1.27
CA TRP A 59 5.03 -9.76 1.38
C TRP A 59 3.94 -9.19 2.30
N SER A 60 4.26 -8.11 3.00
CA SER A 60 3.30 -7.25 3.70
C SER A 60 2.51 -6.41 2.69
N TYR A 61 1.42 -5.84 3.15
CA TYR A 61 0.61 -4.94 2.32
C TYR A 61 1.43 -3.73 1.82
N ASP A 62 2.26 -3.16 2.69
CA ASP A 62 3.13 -2.03 2.35
C ASP A 62 4.13 -2.43 1.27
N GLU A 63 4.75 -3.61 1.39
CA GLU A 63 5.70 -4.10 0.39
C GLU A 63 5.05 -4.35 -0.97
N VAL A 64 3.83 -4.90 -0.98
CA VAL A 64 3.03 -5.06 -2.20
C VAL A 64 2.76 -3.69 -2.82
N THR A 65 2.39 -2.70 -2.00
CA THR A 65 2.10 -1.33 -2.44
C THR A 65 3.36 -0.62 -2.96
N LYS A 66 4.53 -0.77 -2.33
CA LYS A 66 5.80 -0.18 -2.79
C LYS A 66 6.12 -0.61 -4.21
N VAL A 67 6.01 -1.91 -4.48
CA VAL A 67 6.28 -2.47 -5.82
C VAL A 67 5.21 -2.03 -6.81
N GLY A 68 3.93 -2.01 -6.41
CA GLY A 68 2.84 -1.53 -7.25
C GLY A 68 3.02 -0.07 -7.65
N PHE A 69 3.43 0.77 -6.70
CA PHE A 69 3.67 2.18 -6.94
C PHE A 69 4.87 2.42 -7.86
N LEU A 70 6.01 1.79 -7.59
CA LEU A 70 7.20 1.87 -8.45
C LEU A 70 6.87 1.41 -9.88
N ASN A 71 6.20 0.27 -10.01
CA ASN A 71 5.83 -0.28 -11.31
C ASN A 71 4.89 0.65 -12.08
N THR A 72 3.91 1.26 -11.39
CA THR A 72 2.99 2.22 -11.99
C THR A 72 3.70 3.48 -12.49
N LEU A 73 4.60 4.05 -11.68
CA LEU A 73 5.43 5.18 -12.09
C LEU A 73 6.32 4.84 -13.27
N PHE A 74 6.91 3.65 -13.29
CA PHE A 74 7.77 3.19 -14.39
C PHE A 74 6.98 2.99 -15.68
N SER A 75 5.81 2.34 -15.61
CA SER A 75 4.94 2.15 -16.77
C SER A 75 4.46 3.48 -17.35
N LEU A 76 4.11 4.45 -16.50
CA LEU A 76 3.80 5.81 -16.94
C LEU A 76 5.02 6.49 -17.60
N TYR A 77 6.20 6.35 -17.01
CA TYR A 77 7.43 6.89 -17.58
C TYR A 77 7.71 6.33 -18.98
N CYS A 78 7.54 5.02 -19.19
CA CYS A 78 7.73 4.40 -20.50
C CYS A 78 6.72 4.89 -21.55
N ILE A 79 5.51 5.29 -21.15
CA ILE A 79 4.51 5.90 -22.04
C ILE A 79 4.96 7.29 -22.49
N GLU A 80 5.44 8.11 -21.56
CA GLU A 80 5.81 9.51 -21.85
C GLU A 80 7.23 9.66 -22.43
N LYS A 81 8.15 8.75 -22.08
CA LYS A 81 9.56 8.76 -22.48
C LYS A 81 9.95 7.37 -23.04
N SER A 82 9.56 7.11 -24.29
CA SER A 82 9.69 5.80 -24.96
C SER A 82 11.11 5.22 -25.06
N ASN A 83 12.16 6.04 -24.90
CA ASN A 83 13.56 5.65 -25.05
C ASN A 83 14.38 5.75 -23.76
N GLY A 84 13.75 6.04 -22.62
CA GLY A 84 14.46 6.23 -21.35
C GLY A 84 14.95 4.91 -20.74
N THR A 85 16.13 4.94 -20.13
CA THR A 85 16.68 3.81 -19.36
C THR A 85 16.08 3.73 -17.95
N LYS A 86 16.34 2.63 -17.23
CA LYS A 86 15.96 2.55 -15.80
C LYS A 86 16.65 3.64 -14.97
N GLU A 87 17.88 3.99 -15.33
CA GLU A 87 18.65 5.05 -14.66
C GLU A 87 18.00 6.41 -14.91
N ASP A 88 17.56 6.68 -16.14
CA ASP A 88 16.85 7.91 -16.48
C ASP A 88 15.52 8.01 -15.71
N PHE A 89 14.76 6.91 -15.64
CA PHE A 89 13.55 6.85 -14.82
C PHE A 89 13.82 7.16 -13.35
N ILE A 90 14.79 6.46 -12.73
CA ILE A 90 15.10 6.64 -11.31
C ILE A 90 15.51 8.09 -11.03
N ASN A 91 16.30 8.70 -11.91
CA ASN A 91 16.71 10.09 -11.81
C ASN A 91 15.50 11.04 -11.96
N SER A 92 14.65 10.83 -12.96
CA SER A 92 13.44 11.66 -13.16
C SER A 92 12.50 11.61 -11.96
N VAL A 93 12.25 10.43 -11.38
CA VAL A 93 11.41 10.32 -10.18
C VAL A 93 12.07 11.01 -8.99
N TYR A 94 13.39 10.87 -8.83
CA TYR A 94 14.10 11.55 -7.74
C TYR A 94 14.03 13.08 -7.86
N GLU A 95 14.23 13.64 -9.05
CA GLU A 95 14.10 15.08 -9.30
C GLU A 95 12.65 15.56 -9.10
N PHE A 96 11.66 14.79 -9.56
CA PHE A 96 10.24 15.05 -9.29
C PHE A 96 9.96 15.17 -7.79
N TYR A 97 10.44 14.23 -6.97
CA TYR A 97 10.22 14.28 -5.53
C TYR A 97 10.94 15.44 -4.84
N LYS A 98 12.04 15.96 -5.39
CA LYS A 98 12.66 17.21 -4.89
C LYS A 98 11.72 18.41 -5.01
N ILE A 99 10.88 18.44 -6.02
CA ILE A 99 9.90 19.51 -6.24
C ILE A 99 8.77 19.38 -5.22
N ILE A 100 8.22 18.17 -5.05
CA ILE A 100 6.99 17.99 -4.27
C ILE A 100 7.20 17.73 -2.77
N GLN A 101 8.42 17.36 -2.34
CA GLN A 101 8.77 17.11 -0.94
C GLN A 101 10.19 17.62 -0.56
N PRO A 102 10.46 18.93 -0.66
CA PRO A 102 11.81 19.47 -0.41
C PRO A 102 12.30 19.25 1.04
N GLU A 103 11.43 19.38 2.03
CA GLU A 103 11.77 19.23 3.46
C GLU A 103 12.16 17.79 3.85
N ASN A 104 11.40 16.79 3.41
CA ASN A 104 11.70 15.37 3.66
C ASN A 104 13.02 14.95 3.01
N LEU A 105 13.29 15.43 1.79
CA LEU A 105 14.53 15.13 1.09
C LEU A 105 15.75 15.79 1.72
N ASN A 106 15.60 16.94 2.36
CA ASN A 106 16.67 17.56 3.13
C ASN A 106 17.04 16.71 4.37
N PHE A 107 16.07 16.04 4.99
CA PHE A 107 16.33 15.07 6.06
C PHE A 107 17.02 13.81 5.53
N ILE A 108 16.53 13.23 4.42
CA ILE A 108 17.12 12.04 3.79
C ILE A 108 18.57 12.29 3.35
N LYS A 109 18.86 13.45 2.75
CA LYS A 109 20.22 13.87 2.35
C LYS A 109 21.18 14.01 3.53
N LYS A 110 20.69 14.41 4.71
CA LYS A 110 21.51 14.54 5.93
C LYS A 110 21.78 13.20 6.61
N LEU A 111 20.89 12.21 6.47
CA LEU A 111 20.96 10.93 7.18
C LEU A 111 21.75 9.85 6.42
N LEU A 112 22.09 10.06 5.15
CA LEU A 112 22.84 9.11 4.33
C LEU A 112 24.13 9.71 3.76
N PRO A 113 25.25 8.95 3.71
CA PRO A 113 26.34 9.26 2.79
C PRO A 113 25.84 9.20 1.33
N GLU A 114 26.64 9.63 0.35
CA GLU A 114 26.29 9.67 -1.08
C GLU A 114 25.88 8.31 -1.67
N GLY A 115 24.69 7.81 -1.32
CA GLY A 115 24.11 6.58 -1.87
C GLY A 115 23.59 6.80 -3.28
N SER A 116 23.52 5.72 -4.06
CA SER A 116 22.97 5.71 -5.41
C SER A 116 21.54 6.28 -5.45
N TYR A 117 21.14 6.85 -6.59
CA TYR A 117 19.78 7.38 -6.78
C TYR A 117 18.70 6.32 -6.51
N SER A 118 18.96 5.05 -6.81
CA SER A 118 18.11 3.90 -6.47
C SER A 118 17.85 3.81 -4.96
N THR A 119 18.91 3.78 -4.13
CA THR A 119 18.77 3.75 -2.65
C THR A 119 18.02 4.96 -2.10
N ARG A 120 18.17 6.13 -2.73
CA ARG A 120 17.43 7.33 -2.34
C ARG A 120 15.94 7.24 -2.70
N LEU A 121 15.63 6.71 -3.88
CA LEU A 121 14.26 6.46 -4.32
C LEU A 121 13.55 5.44 -3.42
N GLU A 122 14.26 4.40 -2.96
CA GLU A 122 13.73 3.44 -1.99
C GLU A 122 13.21 4.16 -0.74
N LYS A 123 13.98 5.12 -0.21
CA LYS A 123 13.55 5.91 0.95
C LYS A 123 12.39 6.84 0.66
N VAL A 124 12.38 7.48 -0.51
CA VAL A 124 11.26 8.33 -0.92
C VAL A 124 9.96 7.54 -0.99
N ILE A 125 9.98 6.35 -1.59
CA ILE A 125 8.83 5.45 -1.67
C ILE A 125 8.42 4.97 -0.27
N ASP A 126 9.38 4.60 0.57
CA ASP A 126 9.13 4.15 1.94
C ASP A 126 8.46 5.25 2.79
N ASP A 127 9.01 6.45 2.77
CA ASP A 127 8.47 7.60 3.51
C ASP A 127 7.08 7.96 2.98
N ARG A 128 6.87 7.93 1.65
CA ARG A 128 5.58 8.27 1.03
C ARG A 128 4.47 7.27 1.37
N ILE A 129 4.79 5.99 1.52
CA ILE A 129 3.81 4.96 1.89
C ILE A 129 3.58 4.92 3.41
N GLN A 130 4.52 5.43 4.22
CA GLN A 130 4.47 5.37 5.69
C GLN A 130 4.16 6.71 6.38
N THR A 131 3.74 7.76 5.66
CA THR A 131 3.73 9.17 6.12
C THR A 131 2.91 9.55 7.38
N ASN A 132 2.20 8.63 8.06
CA ASN A 132 1.55 8.92 9.36
C ASN A 132 2.33 8.35 10.55
N ASN A 133 3.46 8.98 10.86
CA ASN A 133 4.37 8.66 11.98
C ASN A 133 3.89 9.18 13.35
N ASN A 134 2.61 8.99 13.70
CA ASN A 134 2.21 9.00 15.12
C ASN A 134 2.29 7.57 15.64
N THR A 135 3.32 7.30 16.43
CA THR A 135 3.83 5.98 16.86
C THR A 135 2.87 5.12 17.68
N ILE A 136 1.61 5.54 17.86
CA ILE A 136 0.61 4.88 18.71
C ILE A 136 -0.60 4.35 17.92
N SER A 137 -0.82 4.75 16.65
CA SER A 137 -1.95 4.29 15.81
C SER A 137 -1.58 3.31 14.67
N LYS A 138 -0.34 2.80 14.68
CA LYS A 138 0.38 2.15 13.56
C LYS A 138 -0.24 0.94 12.85
N ASN A 139 -1.35 0.37 13.31
CA ASN A 139 -1.89 -0.84 12.67
C ASN A 139 -3.11 -0.61 11.78
N PHE A 140 -3.65 0.62 11.75
CA PHE A 140 -4.83 0.96 10.96
C PHE A 140 -4.53 1.94 9.82
N SER A 141 -3.39 2.64 9.77
CA SER A 141 -3.20 3.75 8.84
C SER A 141 -2.79 3.37 7.41
N HIS A 142 -2.25 2.17 7.15
CA HIS A 142 -1.59 1.89 5.86
C HIS A 142 -2.53 1.75 4.66
N ILE A 143 -3.74 1.21 4.82
CA ILE A 143 -4.76 1.19 3.75
C ILE A 143 -5.46 2.55 3.65
N ILE A 144 -5.59 3.20 4.81
CA ILE A 144 -6.23 4.51 5.00
C ILE A 144 -5.42 5.64 4.34
N THR A 145 -4.09 5.52 4.20
CA THR A 145 -3.20 6.60 3.69
C THR A 145 -2.90 6.49 2.19
N ASN A 146 -3.17 5.35 1.55
CA ASN A 146 -2.64 5.04 0.21
C ASN A 146 -3.60 5.32 -0.96
N ALA A 147 -4.88 5.61 -0.71
CA ALA A 147 -5.86 5.87 -1.77
C ALA A 147 -5.48 7.06 -2.67
N LEU A 148 -4.78 8.05 -2.10
CA LEU A 148 -4.30 9.24 -2.81
C LEU A 148 -2.88 9.10 -3.39
N LEU A 149 -2.23 7.94 -3.31
CA LEU A 149 -0.91 7.73 -3.93
C LEU A 149 -0.93 7.94 -5.45
N PHE A 150 -2.07 7.67 -6.09
CA PHE A 150 -2.20 7.90 -7.52
C PHE A 150 -2.11 9.39 -7.90
N ILE A 151 -2.36 10.33 -6.96
CA ILE A 151 -2.11 11.76 -7.21
C ILE A 151 -0.64 12.02 -7.52
N ASP A 152 0.29 11.28 -6.91
CA ASP A 152 1.72 11.40 -7.24
C ASP A 152 1.99 10.91 -8.68
N VAL A 153 1.25 9.89 -9.16
CA VAL A 153 1.33 9.41 -10.56
C VAL A 153 0.83 10.48 -11.53
N LEU A 154 -0.29 11.15 -11.22
CA LEU A 154 -0.85 12.24 -12.01
C LEU A 154 0.10 13.45 -12.07
N ALA A 155 0.64 13.84 -10.92
CA ALA A 155 1.63 14.91 -10.86
C ALA A 155 2.93 14.55 -11.60
N PHE A 156 3.33 13.28 -11.55
CA PHE A 156 4.49 12.81 -12.30
C PHE A 156 4.24 12.83 -13.81
N GLU A 157 3.04 12.47 -14.29
CA GLU A 157 2.65 12.64 -15.71
C GLU A 157 2.79 14.11 -16.13
N HIS A 158 2.21 15.01 -15.34
CA HIS A 158 2.28 16.45 -15.63
C HIS A 158 3.72 16.95 -15.68
N TYR A 159 4.55 16.51 -14.73
CA TYR A 159 5.97 16.83 -14.69
C TYR A 159 6.73 16.29 -15.92
N LEU A 160 6.48 15.05 -16.34
CA LEU A 160 7.13 14.45 -17.51
C LEU A 160 6.78 15.16 -18.82
N LYS A 161 5.57 15.71 -18.92
CA LYS A 161 5.07 16.46 -20.09
C LYS A 161 5.57 17.90 -20.15
N ASN A 162 5.69 18.57 -19.00
CA ASN A 162 5.93 20.02 -18.94
C ASN A 162 7.29 20.42 -18.34
N ASP A 163 8.09 19.45 -17.89
CA ASP A 163 9.35 19.60 -17.14
C ASP A 163 9.26 20.47 -15.87
N THR A 164 8.03 20.85 -15.50
CA THR A 164 7.69 21.71 -14.37
C THR A 164 6.39 21.23 -13.75
N LEU A 165 6.21 21.52 -12.47
CA LEU A 165 4.97 21.22 -11.74
C LEU A 165 4.51 22.49 -11.02
N PRO A 166 3.26 22.97 -11.26
CA PRO A 166 2.72 24.09 -10.51
C PRO A 166 2.72 23.81 -9.01
N SER A 167 3.09 24.80 -8.18
CA SER A 167 3.19 24.64 -6.73
C SER A 167 1.87 24.23 -6.07
N ASP A 168 0.74 24.63 -6.64
CA ASP A 168 -0.60 24.29 -6.15
C ASP A 168 -1.20 23.04 -6.81
N TYR A 169 -0.49 22.34 -7.71
CA TYR A 169 -1.03 21.19 -8.45
C TYR A 169 -1.55 20.10 -7.50
N LEU A 170 -0.69 19.59 -6.61
CA LEU A 170 -1.05 18.53 -5.66
C LEU A 170 -2.15 18.98 -4.71
N LYS A 171 -2.07 20.22 -4.23
CA LYS A 171 -3.08 20.81 -3.34
C LYS A 171 -4.44 20.89 -4.01
N ASN A 172 -4.49 21.30 -5.28
CA ASN A 172 -5.72 21.37 -6.06
C ASN A 172 -6.29 19.98 -6.32
N MET A 173 -5.47 19.00 -6.70
CA MET A 173 -5.90 17.61 -6.91
C MET A 173 -6.46 16.98 -5.63
N GLU A 174 -5.74 17.10 -4.51
CA GLU A 174 -6.20 16.62 -3.21
C GLU A 174 -7.50 17.31 -2.80
N SER A 175 -7.59 18.63 -2.95
CA SER A 175 -8.79 19.40 -2.61
C SER A 175 -9.99 18.97 -3.45
N ASP A 176 -9.83 18.80 -4.76
CA ASP A 176 -10.94 18.42 -5.64
C ASP A 176 -11.38 16.98 -5.38
N CYS A 177 -10.45 16.04 -5.11
CA CYS A 177 -10.79 14.69 -4.67
C CYS A 177 -11.66 14.72 -3.41
N ILE A 178 -11.27 15.50 -2.39
CA ILE A 178 -12.05 15.62 -1.15
C ILE A 178 -13.44 16.16 -1.45
N LYS A 179 -13.56 17.25 -2.22
CA LYS A 179 -14.86 17.86 -2.55
C LYS A 179 -15.78 16.87 -3.25
N ILE A 180 -15.26 16.13 -4.24
CA ILE A 180 -16.01 15.10 -4.96
C ILE A 180 -16.48 14.00 -4.02
N VAL A 181 -15.61 13.49 -3.14
CA VAL A 181 -15.98 12.47 -2.14
C VAL A 181 -17.04 12.99 -1.18
N SER A 182 -16.91 14.23 -0.69
CA SER A 182 -17.89 14.83 0.20
C SER A 182 -19.25 15.00 -0.47
N LEU A 183 -19.28 15.40 -1.74
CA LEU A 183 -20.52 15.48 -2.53
C LEU A 183 -21.14 14.09 -2.73
N ALA A 184 -20.35 13.10 -3.13
CA ALA A 184 -20.78 11.73 -3.29
C ALA A 184 -21.43 11.18 -2.01
N LEU A 185 -20.75 11.31 -0.86
CA LEU A 185 -21.26 10.86 0.44
C LEU A 185 -22.48 11.65 0.96
N LYS A 186 -22.68 12.88 0.48
CA LYS A 186 -23.88 13.68 0.77
C LYS A 186 -25.08 13.22 -0.05
N ILE A 187 -24.85 12.81 -1.29
CA ILE A 187 -25.90 12.36 -2.23
C ILE A 187 -26.36 10.93 -1.93
N LYS A 188 -25.44 10.08 -1.46
CA LYS A 188 -25.70 8.70 -1.04
C LYS A 188 -26.82 8.64 0.00
N GLU A 189 -27.95 8.03 -0.34
CA GLU A 189 -29.12 7.97 0.55
C GLU A 189 -28.89 6.93 1.66
N SER A 190 -28.33 5.77 1.29
CA SER A 190 -28.02 4.66 2.20
C SER A 190 -26.57 4.68 2.68
N LYS A 191 -26.33 5.36 3.82
CA LYS A 191 -24.99 5.39 4.41
C LYS A 191 -24.59 4.04 5.01
N SER A 192 -23.47 3.50 4.53
CA SER A 192 -22.88 2.27 5.04
C SER A 192 -22.01 2.53 6.27
N LYS A 193 -21.73 1.49 7.07
CA LYS A 193 -20.73 1.56 8.17
C LYS A 193 -19.31 1.88 7.68
N TYR A 194 -19.08 1.78 6.37
CA TYR A 194 -17.81 2.02 5.71
C TYR A 194 -17.64 3.51 5.31
N ASP A 195 -18.72 4.27 5.22
CA ASP A 195 -18.67 5.66 4.73
C ASP A 195 -17.93 6.58 5.71
N GLU A 196 -18.11 6.39 7.03
CA GLU A 196 -17.33 7.09 8.05
C GLU A 196 -15.84 6.74 8.01
N LEU A 197 -15.52 5.50 7.62
CA LEU A 197 -14.15 5.05 7.46
C LEU A 197 -13.53 5.66 6.18
N LEU A 198 -14.28 5.78 5.08
CA LEU A 198 -13.87 6.45 3.83
C LEU A 198 -13.45 7.89 4.11
N VAL A 199 -14.29 8.64 4.81
CA VAL A 199 -13.98 10.01 5.26
C VAL A 199 -12.64 10.04 6.00
N LYS A 200 -12.44 9.14 6.97
CA LYS A 200 -11.17 9.03 7.70
C LYS A 200 -9.99 8.63 6.81
N LEU A 201 -10.18 7.87 5.72
CA LEU A 201 -9.11 7.59 4.74
C LEU A 201 -8.64 8.88 4.08
N PHE A 202 -9.59 9.66 3.56
CA PHE A 202 -9.28 10.91 2.88
C PHE A 202 -8.67 11.93 3.84
N GLU A 203 -9.22 12.06 5.07
CA GLU A 203 -8.68 12.93 6.12
C GLU A 203 -7.20 12.67 6.45
N ASN A 204 -6.78 11.40 6.45
CA ASN A 204 -5.42 11.01 6.83
C ASN A 204 -4.46 10.91 5.63
N SER A 205 -4.96 10.89 4.40
CA SER A 205 -4.17 10.78 3.16
C SER A 205 -3.69 12.12 2.59
N ILE A 206 -4.28 13.23 3.06
CA ILE A 206 -4.07 14.58 2.51
C ILE A 206 -2.79 15.21 3.04
N ARG A 207 -2.00 15.80 2.14
CA ARG A 207 -0.74 16.47 2.48
C ARG A 207 -0.93 17.97 2.67
N TYR A 208 -1.83 18.60 1.92
CA TYR A 208 -1.92 20.06 1.83
C TYR A 208 -3.25 20.68 2.27
N THR A 209 -4.33 19.90 2.27
CA THR A 209 -5.67 20.37 2.62
C THR A 209 -6.05 19.86 3.99
N LYS A 210 -6.65 20.67 4.87
CA LYS A 210 -7.27 20.16 6.11
C LYS A 210 -8.72 19.83 5.82
N PHE A 211 -9.17 18.66 6.25
CA PHE A 211 -10.58 18.28 6.22
C PHE A 211 -11.32 19.04 7.33
N ASN A 212 -11.68 20.29 7.07
CA ASN A 212 -12.60 21.03 7.93
C ASN A 212 -13.94 21.08 7.22
N SER A 213 -14.98 20.56 7.89
CA SER A 213 -16.42 20.67 7.61
C SER A 213 -16.76 21.30 6.26
N ILE A 214 -16.80 20.46 5.23
CA ILE A 214 -17.32 20.75 3.88
C ILE A 214 -18.86 20.77 3.95
N GLU A 215 -19.40 21.58 4.85
CA GLU A 215 -20.83 21.84 4.88
C GLU A 215 -21.11 22.89 3.80
N ASN A 216 -21.88 22.48 2.78
CA ASN A 216 -22.36 23.30 1.65
C ASN A 216 -21.42 23.49 0.45
N ILE A 217 -20.69 22.45 0.03
CA ILE A 217 -20.06 22.46 -1.30
C ILE A 217 -21.07 22.05 -2.36
N GLU A 218 -21.06 22.76 -3.50
CA GLU A 218 -21.76 22.40 -4.73
C GLU A 218 -20.75 21.93 -5.79
N LEU A 219 -21.19 21.07 -6.72
CA LEU A 219 -20.32 20.57 -7.79
C LEU A 219 -19.76 21.71 -8.66
N SER A 220 -20.55 22.77 -8.85
CA SER A 220 -20.20 24.00 -9.57
C SER A 220 -19.01 24.75 -8.98
N GLU A 221 -18.71 24.55 -7.69
CA GLU A 221 -17.57 25.18 -7.00
C GLU A 221 -16.25 24.44 -7.23
N ILE A 222 -16.31 23.24 -7.83
CA ILE A 222 -15.14 22.49 -8.24
C ILE A 222 -14.76 22.96 -9.64
N LYS A 223 -13.58 23.56 -9.78
CA LYS A 223 -13.07 23.98 -11.11
C LYS A 223 -12.56 22.76 -11.87
N LEU A 224 -13.47 21.88 -12.32
CA LEU A 224 -13.15 20.62 -13.00
C LEU A 224 -12.41 20.84 -14.33
N MET A 225 -12.70 21.96 -15.01
CA MET A 225 -12.03 22.38 -16.26
C MET A 225 -10.51 22.60 -16.13
N ARG A 226 -9.97 22.65 -14.90
CA ARG A 226 -8.51 22.74 -14.69
C ARG A 226 -7.80 21.40 -14.99
N HIS A 227 -8.54 20.30 -14.97
CA HIS A 227 -8.02 18.94 -15.18
C HIS A 227 -8.01 18.65 -16.67
N SER A 228 -6.82 18.65 -17.24
CA SER A 228 -6.60 18.60 -18.70
C SER A 228 -6.17 17.21 -19.16
N SER A 229 -5.56 16.41 -18.28
CA SER A 229 -5.17 15.04 -18.60
C SER A 229 -6.37 14.09 -18.50
N LEU A 230 -6.41 13.11 -19.41
CA LEU A 230 -7.36 12.01 -19.33
C LEU A 230 -7.22 11.24 -18.01
N LEU A 231 -6.00 11.07 -17.49
CA LEU A 231 -5.76 10.35 -16.23
C LEU A 231 -6.39 11.07 -15.04
N GLU A 232 -6.28 12.41 -14.99
CA GLU A 232 -6.87 13.24 -13.93
C GLU A 232 -8.39 13.06 -13.92
N LYS A 233 -9.01 13.20 -15.11
CA LYS A 233 -10.45 13.07 -15.29
C LYS A 233 -10.95 11.69 -14.87
N LEU A 234 -10.30 10.62 -15.34
CA LEU A 234 -10.68 9.25 -14.99
C LEU A 234 -10.51 8.95 -13.49
N TYR A 235 -9.44 9.47 -12.87
CA TYR A 235 -9.19 9.28 -11.45
C TYR A 235 -10.23 9.96 -10.56
N LEU A 236 -10.60 11.21 -10.87
CA LEU A 236 -11.66 11.92 -10.14
C LEU A 236 -13.00 11.16 -10.22
N LEU A 237 -13.30 10.58 -11.38
CA LEU A 237 -14.50 9.76 -11.58
C LEU A 237 -14.45 8.44 -10.78
N ASP A 238 -13.31 7.76 -10.71
CA ASP A 238 -13.17 6.53 -9.91
C ASP A 238 -13.24 6.81 -8.41
N ILE A 239 -12.69 7.93 -7.94
CA ILE A 239 -12.78 8.35 -6.54
C ILE A 239 -14.23 8.64 -6.15
N ALA A 240 -15.01 9.28 -7.03
CA ALA A 240 -16.45 9.47 -6.82
C ALA A 240 -17.20 8.14 -6.70
N GLN A 241 -16.95 7.22 -7.63
CA GLN A 241 -17.60 5.91 -7.63
C GLN A 241 -17.23 5.08 -6.41
N MET A 242 -15.97 5.14 -5.95
CA MET A 242 -15.54 4.46 -4.74
C MET A 242 -16.27 4.98 -3.49
N ALA A 243 -16.58 6.28 -3.44
CA ALA A 243 -17.35 6.87 -2.35
C ALA A 243 -18.84 6.47 -2.39
N LEU A 244 -19.42 6.38 -3.59
CA LEU A 244 -20.81 5.98 -3.79
C LEU A 244 -21.03 4.47 -3.66
N TRP A 245 -19.98 3.67 -3.85
CA TRP A 245 -20.11 2.23 -3.86
C TRP A 245 -20.81 1.71 -2.59
N SER A 246 -21.77 0.81 -2.79
CA SER A 246 -22.53 0.13 -1.75
C SER A 246 -22.78 -1.33 -2.18
N ASP A 247 -23.25 -2.15 -1.25
CA ASP A 247 -23.69 -3.54 -1.53
C ASP A 247 -24.98 -3.60 -2.36
N GLU A 248 -25.59 -2.44 -2.61
CA GLU A 248 -26.83 -2.28 -3.35
C GLU A 248 -26.55 -1.70 -4.75
N LYS A 249 -27.57 -1.70 -5.61
CA LYS A 249 -27.45 -1.02 -6.91
C LYS A 249 -27.40 0.49 -6.67
N LEU A 250 -26.61 1.20 -7.47
CA LEU A 250 -26.59 2.66 -7.48
C LEU A 250 -28.03 3.19 -7.58
N GLU A 251 -28.36 4.09 -6.67
CA GLU A 251 -29.64 4.76 -6.64
C GLU A 251 -29.71 5.83 -7.75
N HIS A 252 -30.92 6.27 -8.12
CA HIS A 252 -31.10 7.19 -9.25
C HIS A 252 -30.34 8.52 -9.06
N ASN A 253 -30.30 9.04 -7.83
CA ASN A 253 -29.59 10.28 -7.51
C ASN A 253 -28.07 10.12 -7.64
N GLU A 254 -27.53 8.98 -7.22
CA GLU A 254 -26.11 8.64 -7.35
C GLU A 254 -25.72 8.49 -8.83
N GLU A 255 -26.57 7.83 -9.62
CA GLU A 255 -26.35 7.66 -11.06
C GLU A 255 -26.38 9.01 -11.79
N ASN A 256 -27.32 9.90 -11.45
CA ASN A 256 -27.40 11.24 -12.02
C ASN A 256 -26.17 12.08 -11.66
N PHE A 257 -25.69 11.99 -10.42
CA PHE A 257 -24.46 12.66 -10.01
C PHE A 257 -23.24 12.18 -10.81
N LEU A 258 -23.08 10.87 -11.00
CA LEU A 258 -21.97 10.33 -11.80
C LEU A 258 -22.06 10.75 -13.27
N LYS A 259 -23.25 10.80 -13.85
CA LYS A 259 -23.47 11.31 -15.21
C LYS A 259 -23.11 12.79 -15.32
N GLN A 260 -23.52 13.60 -14.35
CA GLN A 260 -23.16 15.02 -14.31
C GLN A 260 -21.65 15.21 -14.17
N LEU A 261 -21.01 14.54 -13.20
CA LEU A 261 -19.56 14.61 -13.01
C LEU A 261 -18.79 14.16 -14.27
N SER A 262 -19.21 13.07 -14.91
CA SER A 262 -18.61 12.59 -16.16
C SER A 262 -18.75 13.62 -17.29
N SER A 263 -19.91 14.28 -17.38
CA SER A 263 -20.16 15.34 -18.36
C SER A 263 -19.30 16.58 -18.10
N ASP A 264 -19.19 17.02 -16.84
CA ASP A 264 -18.40 18.18 -16.44
C ASP A 264 -16.88 17.94 -16.59
N LEU A 265 -16.46 16.67 -16.56
CA LEU A 265 -15.11 16.22 -16.89
C LEU A 265 -14.89 16.01 -18.40
N GLU A 266 -15.92 16.16 -19.23
CA GLU A 266 -15.89 15.91 -20.67
C GLU A 266 -15.43 14.48 -21.03
N LEU A 267 -15.89 13.49 -20.27
CA LEU A 267 -15.62 12.07 -20.53
C LEU A 267 -16.71 11.46 -21.42
N GLU A 268 -16.29 10.59 -22.34
CA GLU A 268 -17.20 9.83 -23.19
C GLU A 268 -18.10 8.90 -22.34
N SER A 269 -19.37 8.77 -22.73
CA SER A 269 -20.38 8.06 -21.92
C SER A 269 -20.07 6.57 -21.72
N ASP A 270 -19.36 5.95 -22.67
CA ASP A 270 -18.93 4.56 -22.60
C ASP A 270 -17.82 4.34 -21.55
N LEU A 271 -16.97 5.34 -21.30
CA LEU A 271 -15.96 5.30 -20.23
C LEU A 271 -16.60 5.24 -18.84
N LEU A 272 -17.71 5.96 -18.63
CA LEU A 272 -18.48 5.89 -17.38
C LEU A 272 -19.04 4.49 -17.16
N GLU A 273 -19.71 3.92 -18.17
CA GLU A 273 -20.31 2.59 -18.07
C GLU A 273 -19.26 1.48 -17.90
N LYS A 274 -18.11 1.62 -18.57
CA LYS A 274 -16.96 0.73 -18.38
C LYS A 274 -16.39 0.84 -16.96
N SER A 275 -16.22 2.06 -16.47
CA SER A 275 -15.70 2.32 -15.12
C SER A 275 -16.59 1.72 -14.04
N LYS A 276 -17.92 1.91 -14.12
CA LYS A 276 -18.91 1.30 -13.21
C LYS A 276 -18.79 -0.23 -13.15
N LYS A 277 -18.64 -0.87 -14.31
CA LYS A 277 -18.48 -2.34 -14.38
C LYS A 277 -17.17 -2.80 -13.74
N VAL A 278 -16.07 -2.10 -14.03
CA VAL A 278 -14.74 -2.46 -13.53
C VAL A 278 -14.66 -2.32 -12.02
N ILE A 279 -15.12 -1.19 -11.47
CA ILE A 279 -15.06 -0.96 -10.01
C ILE A 279 -15.93 -1.97 -9.25
N ASN A 280 -17.15 -2.24 -9.73
CA ASN A 280 -18.03 -3.22 -9.11
C ASN A 280 -17.42 -4.62 -9.15
N ALA A 281 -16.88 -5.04 -10.30
CA ALA A 281 -16.23 -6.35 -10.42
C ALA A 281 -14.98 -6.46 -9.52
N PHE A 282 -14.21 -5.38 -9.38
CA PHE A 282 -13.05 -5.35 -8.51
C PHE A 282 -13.44 -5.47 -7.03
N ILE A 283 -14.37 -4.62 -6.58
CA ILE A 283 -14.78 -4.62 -5.17
C ILE A 283 -15.44 -5.94 -4.82
N GLU A 284 -16.40 -6.44 -5.60
CA GLU A 284 -17.04 -7.74 -5.33
C GLU A 284 -16.03 -8.88 -5.19
N LYS A 285 -15.00 -8.90 -6.03
CA LYS A 285 -13.97 -9.94 -6.01
C LYS A 285 -13.07 -9.86 -4.78
N TYR A 286 -12.69 -8.65 -4.36
CA TYR A 286 -11.66 -8.44 -3.34
C TYR A 286 -12.20 -7.88 -2.01
N LYS A 287 -13.51 -7.67 -1.88
CA LYS A 287 -14.17 -7.10 -0.69
C LYS A 287 -13.77 -7.81 0.60
N SER A 288 -13.71 -9.15 0.59
CA SER A 288 -13.32 -9.96 1.76
C SER A 288 -11.84 -9.88 2.12
N GLU A 289 -11.00 -9.32 1.25
CA GLU A 289 -9.56 -9.18 1.46
C GLU A 289 -9.16 -7.73 1.79
N ILE A 290 -9.90 -6.75 1.26
CA ILE A 290 -9.69 -5.31 1.51
C ILE A 290 -10.04 -5.01 2.97
N PRO A 291 -9.08 -4.63 3.83
CA PRO A 291 -9.35 -4.56 5.27
C PRO A 291 -10.35 -3.47 5.68
N PHE A 292 -10.51 -2.43 4.85
CA PHE A 292 -11.54 -1.40 5.04
C PHE A 292 -12.97 -1.98 4.98
N PHE A 293 -13.26 -2.89 4.03
CA PHE A 293 -14.59 -3.53 3.91
C PHE A 293 -14.85 -4.62 4.94
N ASN A 294 -13.82 -5.08 5.66
CA ASN A 294 -13.95 -6.17 6.63
C ASN A 294 -14.00 -5.70 8.07
N TYR A 295 -14.22 -4.40 8.32
CA TYR A 295 -14.15 -3.82 9.66
C TYR A 295 -15.18 -4.44 10.61
N SER A 296 -14.68 -5.33 11.47
CA SER A 296 -15.41 -6.02 12.54
C SER A 296 -14.57 -5.94 13.81
N ASN A 297 -14.87 -4.97 14.67
CA ASN A 297 -14.19 -4.69 15.94
C ASN A 297 -12.67 -4.37 15.82
N PRO A 298 -12.24 -3.10 16.02
CA PRO A 298 -10.83 -2.71 15.93
C PRO A 298 -9.89 -3.52 16.84
N ILE A 299 -10.35 -4.01 17.98
CA ILE A 299 -9.50 -4.84 18.85
C ILE A 299 -9.21 -6.19 18.18
N LYS A 300 -10.24 -6.84 17.63
CA LYS A 300 -10.10 -8.14 16.94
C LYS A 300 -9.20 -8.01 15.71
N HIS A 301 -9.42 -6.98 14.89
CA HIS A 301 -8.59 -6.72 13.71
C HIS A 301 -7.14 -6.39 14.04
N PHE A 302 -6.89 -5.63 15.11
CA PHE A 302 -5.53 -5.39 15.59
C PHE A 302 -4.85 -6.73 15.92
N TYR A 303 -5.51 -7.61 16.66
CA TYR A 303 -4.96 -8.93 16.99
C TYR A 303 -4.75 -9.81 15.75
N ASP A 304 -5.70 -9.85 14.81
CA ASP A 304 -5.59 -10.64 13.58
C ASP A 304 -4.46 -10.13 12.67
N GLN A 305 -4.32 -8.81 12.51
CA GLN A 305 -3.27 -8.19 11.71
C GLN A 305 -1.89 -8.33 12.38
N ALA A 306 -1.83 -8.13 13.70
CA ALA A 306 -0.64 -8.38 14.48
C ALA A 306 -0.19 -9.84 14.35
N ASN A 307 -1.12 -10.80 14.47
CA ASN A 307 -0.85 -12.22 14.23
C ASN A 307 -0.30 -12.45 12.83
N LYS A 308 -0.96 -11.95 11.77
CA LYS A 308 -0.50 -12.11 10.38
C LYS A 308 0.92 -11.56 10.17
N ASN A 309 1.20 -10.36 10.70
CA ASN A 309 2.51 -9.72 10.58
C ASN A 309 3.60 -10.49 11.33
N VAL A 310 3.31 -10.92 12.57
CA VAL A 310 4.21 -11.75 13.37
C VAL A 310 4.49 -13.07 12.67
N THR A 311 3.46 -13.78 12.20
CA THR A 311 3.60 -15.03 11.45
C THR A 311 4.47 -14.84 10.20
N LYS A 312 4.26 -13.77 9.42
CA LYS A 312 5.10 -13.45 8.25
C LYS A 312 6.56 -13.21 8.63
N LEU A 313 6.82 -12.44 9.69
CA LEU A 313 8.18 -12.19 10.19
C LEU A 313 8.87 -13.49 10.59
N ILE A 314 8.17 -14.38 11.29
CA ILE A 314 8.75 -15.66 11.72
C ILE A 314 9.00 -16.57 10.48
N ILE A 315 8.06 -16.66 9.53
CA ILE A 315 8.24 -17.45 8.29
C ILE A 315 9.42 -16.94 7.46
N ARG A 316 9.58 -15.62 7.31
CA ARG A 316 10.69 -15.02 6.55
C ARG A 316 12.05 -15.29 7.15
N ASN A 317 12.12 -15.40 8.47
CA ASN A 317 13.36 -15.68 9.20
C ASN A 317 13.46 -17.15 9.65
N LYS A 318 12.63 -18.05 9.11
CA LYS A 318 12.53 -19.46 9.54
C LYS A 318 13.91 -20.14 9.61
N ASP A 319 14.72 -20.00 8.57
CA ASP A 319 16.00 -20.72 8.48
C ASP A 319 17.00 -20.21 9.52
N ARG A 320 17.08 -18.88 9.69
CA ARG A 320 17.93 -18.24 10.71
C ARG A 320 17.46 -18.58 12.12
N LEU A 321 16.15 -18.49 12.38
CA LEU A 321 15.56 -18.88 13.65
C LEU A 321 15.84 -20.35 13.98
N THR A 322 15.68 -21.24 13.00
CA THR A 322 15.92 -22.68 13.17
C THR A 322 17.38 -22.94 13.52
N LYS A 323 18.32 -22.27 12.85
CA LYS A 323 19.74 -22.35 13.15
C LYS A 323 20.05 -21.93 14.59
N GLU A 324 19.60 -20.73 14.99
CA GLU A 324 19.85 -20.16 16.32
C GLU A 324 19.20 -21.00 17.45
N ILE A 325 18.03 -21.58 17.19
CA ILE A 325 17.36 -22.49 18.14
C ILE A 325 18.10 -23.82 18.26
N LYS A 326 18.61 -24.39 17.15
CA LYS A 326 19.43 -25.61 17.16
C LYS A 326 20.72 -25.42 17.98
N GLU A 327 21.31 -24.23 17.92
CA GLU A 327 22.50 -23.87 18.72
C GLU A 327 22.19 -23.74 20.22
N SER A 328 20.92 -23.51 20.59
CA SER A 328 20.44 -23.47 21.98
C SER A 328 19.85 -24.81 22.41
N GLY A 329 20.72 -25.75 22.82
CA GLY A 329 20.30 -27.11 23.20
C GLY A 329 19.22 -27.19 24.29
N GLU A 330 19.25 -26.31 25.31
CA GLU A 330 18.21 -26.27 26.36
C GLU A 330 16.86 -25.77 25.79
N LEU A 331 16.89 -24.74 24.94
CA LEU A 331 15.68 -24.21 24.30
C LEU A 331 15.04 -25.27 23.41
N MET A 332 15.86 -26.01 22.65
CA MET A 332 15.40 -27.09 21.79
C MET A 332 14.65 -28.18 22.58
N GLN A 333 15.20 -28.61 23.72
CA GLN A 333 14.56 -29.62 24.58
C GLN A 333 13.24 -29.11 25.17
N LEU A 334 13.19 -27.85 25.60
CA LEU A 334 11.97 -27.27 26.16
C LEU A 334 10.87 -27.07 25.11
N LEU A 335 11.25 -26.71 23.87
CA LEU A 335 10.31 -26.60 22.75
C LEU A 335 9.81 -27.98 22.29
N ALA A 336 10.66 -29.00 22.27
CA ALA A 336 10.23 -30.37 21.98
C ALA A 336 9.34 -30.95 23.09
N LYS A 337 9.59 -30.61 24.35
CA LYS A 337 8.73 -30.99 25.47
C LYS A 337 7.35 -30.33 25.35
N SER A 338 7.28 -29.06 24.93
CA SER A 338 6.02 -28.30 24.85
C SER A 338 5.05 -28.79 23.77
N THR A 339 5.51 -29.57 22.78
CA THR A 339 4.64 -30.17 21.76
C THR A 339 3.89 -31.40 22.28
N THR A 340 4.37 -32.05 23.35
CA THR A 340 3.83 -33.30 23.89
C THR A 340 3.30 -33.15 25.32
N LYS A 341 3.82 -32.21 26.12
CA LYS A 341 3.45 -31.98 27.51
C LYS A 341 3.47 -30.50 27.87
N ASP A 342 2.62 -30.11 28.81
CA ASP A 342 2.65 -28.76 29.37
C ASP A 342 3.95 -28.47 30.13
N LEU A 343 4.53 -27.30 29.84
CA LEU A 343 5.69 -26.79 30.56
C LEU A 343 5.29 -26.20 31.92
N SER A 344 6.16 -26.39 32.92
CA SER A 344 6.03 -25.76 34.24
C SER A 344 6.15 -24.23 34.15
N LYS A 345 5.77 -23.52 35.22
CA LYS A 345 5.89 -22.04 35.27
C LYS A 345 7.34 -21.57 35.05
N ASP A 346 8.31 -22.31 35.58
CA ASP A 346 9.72 -21.96 35.47
C ASP A 346 10.28 -22.31 34.08
N GLU A 347 9.84 -23.43 33.49
CA GLU A 347 10.17 -23.80 32.12
C GLU A 347 9.60 -22.78 31.12
N LYS A 348 8.36 -22.32 31.31
CA LYS A 348 7.76 -21.24 30.50
C LYS A 348 8.55 -19.94 30.58
N LYS A 349 9.08 -19.58 31.77
CA LYS A 349 9.95 -18.41 31.94
C LYS A 349 11.29 -18.59 31.19
N LYS A 350 11.90 -19.78 31.27
CA LYS A 350 13.15 -20.09 30.55
C LYS A 350 12.97 -20.02 29.04
N VAL A 351 11.93 -20.66 28.50
CA VAL A 351 11.58 -20.59 27.06
C VAL A 351 11.39 -19.15 26.63
N LYS A 352 10.62 -18.36 27.38
CA LYS A 352 10.41 -16.95 27.07
C LYS A 352 11.73 -16.16 27.03
N LYS A 353 12.62 -16.36 28.00
CA LYS A 353 13.92 -15.68 28.05
C LYS A 353 14.81 -16.07 26.86
N GLN A 354 14.96 -17.35 26.59
CA GLN A 354 15.83 -17.85 25.52
C GLN A 354 15.30 -17.50 24.13
N LEU A 355 13.97 -17.52 23.92
CA LEU A 355 13.37 -17.04 22.68
C LEU A 355 13.59 -15.54 22.46
N LEU A 356 13.54 -14.73 23.51
CA LEU A 356 13.88 -13.30 23.41
C LEU A 356 15.35 -13.11 23.04
N ASP A 357 16.25 -13.95 23.57
CA ASP A 357 17.67 -13.92 23.22
C ASP A 357 17.90 -14.31 21.75
N VAL A 358 17.20 -15.32 21.23
CA VAL A 358 17.19 -15.63 19.78
C VAL A 358 16.60 -14.47 18.95
N CYS A 359 15.56 -13.79 19.43
CA CYS A 359 15.01 -12.64 18.72
C CYS A 359 15.99 -11.46 18.65
N LYS A 360 16.90 -11.30 19.61
CA LYS A 360 17.96 -10.27 19.57
C LYS A 360 18.96 -10.52 18.45
N THR A 361 19.19 -11.78 18.08
CA THR A 361 20.15 -12.12 17.03
C THR A 361 19.57 -11.96 15.63
N VAL A 362 18.25 -11.77 15.50
CA VAL A 362 17.56 -11.54 14.22
C VAL A 362 17.05 -10.09 14.15
N PRO A 363 17.69 -9.19 13.39
CA PRO A 363 17.38 -7.75 13.41
C PRO A 363 15.90 -7.40 13.16
N SER A 364 15.21 -8.18 12.32
CA SER A 364 13.79 -7.97 12.01
C SER A 364 12.84 -8.38 13.15
N LEU A 365 13.32 -9.15 14.13
CA LEU A 365 12.58 -9.56 15.33
C LEU A 365 12.95 -8.71 16.57
N THR A 366 13.87 -7.76 16.45
CA THR A 366 14.20 -6.82 17.53
C THR A 366 12.99 -5.96 17.93
N ILE A 367 12.00 -5.79 17.04
CA ILE A 367 10.74 -5.08 17.33
C ILE A 367 9.97 -5.69 18.51
N PHE A 368 10.10 -7.00 18.76
CA PHE A 368 9.47 -7.68 19.90
C PHE A 368 10.07 -7.26 21.26
N LEU A 369 11.22 -6.59 21.24
CA LEU A 369 11.95 -6.15 22.43
C LEU A 369 11.65 -4.69 22.80
N LEU A 370 10.98 -3.93 21.91
CA LEU A 370 10.59 -2.54 22.15
C LEU A 370 9.43 -2.45 23.18
N PRO A 371 9.28 -1.32 23.90
CA PRO A 371 8.13 -1.08 24.78
C PRO A 371 6.82 -1.26 23.99
N GLY A 372 5.97 -2.20 24.41
CA GLY A 372 4.74 -2.61 23.68
C GLY A 372 4.87 -3.89 22.84
N GLY A 373 6.08 -4.31 22.46
CA GLY A 373 6.35 -5.57 21.74
C GLY A 373 6.02 -6.84 22.55
N GLY A 374 5.92 -6.70 23.88
CA GLY A 374 5.48 -7.76 24.79
C GLY A 374 4.07 -8.29 24.52
N LEU A 375 3.20 -7.51 23.87
CA LEU A 375 1.87 -7.96 23.42
C LEU A 375 1.95 -9.03 22.32
N LEU A 376 3.03 -9.02 21.53
CA LEU A 376 3.24 -9.92 20.40
C LEU A 376 4.06 -11.16 20.80
N LEU A 377 4.68 -11.13 21.98
CA LEU A 377 5.52 -12.21 22.48
C LEU A 377 4.75 -13.53 22.75
N PRO A 378 3.50 -13.52 23.27
CA PRO A 378 2.69 -14.73 23.37
C PRO A 378 2.43 -15.39 22.01
N ILE A 379 2.26 -14.59 20.95
CA ILE A 379 2.07 -15.07 19.58
C ILE A 379 3.34 -15.78 19.10
N LEU A 380 4.50 -15.16 19.31
CA LEU A 380 5.80 -15.73 18.94
C LEU A 380 6.08 -17.06 19.66
N ILE A 381 5.78 -17.14 20.97
CA ILE A 381 5.91 -18.37 21.77
C ILE A 381 4.95 -19.46 21.28
N LYS A 382 3.77 -19.10 20.76
CA LYS A 382 2.80 -20.05 20.20
C LYS A 382 3.20 -20.56 18.81
N PHE A 383 3.75 -19.69 17.96
CA PHE A 383 4.05 -20.02 16.56
C PHE A 383 5.39 -20.72 16.34
N ILE A 384 6.43 -20.36 17.10
CA ILE A 384 7.75 -20.99 16.93
C ILE A 384 7.67 -22.52 17.08
N PRO A 385 7.06 -23.08 18.14
CA PRO A 385 6.89 -24.53 18.27
C PRO A 385 6.14 -25.19 17.11
N GLN A 386 5.24 -24.48 16.42
CA GLN A 386 4.49 -25.01 15.27
C GLN A 386 5.32 -25.03 13.98
N LEU A 387 6.31 -24.14 13.86
CA LEU A 387 7.22 -24.11 12.71
C LEU A 387 8.29 -25.19 12.78
N LEU A 388 8.66 -25.59 14.01
CA LEU A 388 9.64 -26.63 14.26
C LEU A 388 9.26 -27.97 13.60
N PRO A 389 8.10 -28.62 13.82
CA PRO A 389 7.82 -29.95 13.28
C PRO A 389 7.96 -30.07 11.75
N SER A 390 7.68 -28.99 10.99
CA SER A 390 7.88 -28.94 9.54
C SER A 390 9.33 -28.67 9.08
N ALA A 391 10.21 -28.21 9.98
CA ALA A 391 11.62 -27.91 9.74
C ALA A 391 12.57 -29.00 10.25
N PHE A 392 12.06 -29.96 11.03
CA PHE A 392 12.83 -31.07 11.59
C PHE A 392 12.44 -32.44 11.01
N ASN A 393 11.38 -32.51 10.19
CA ASN A 393 11.08 -33.68 9.35
C ASN A 393 11.81 -33.58 7.99
N GLU A 394 13.13 -33.39 8.00
CA GLU A 394 13.95 -33.51 6.77
C GLU A 394 14.09 -34.99 6.32
N ASN A 395 13.57 -35.96 7.08
CA ASN A 395 13.60 -37.40 6.77
C ASN A 395 12.26 -37.99 6.28
N LEU A 396 11.38 -37.20 5.66
CA LEU A 396 10.14 -37.73 5.05
C LEU A 396 10.10 -37.61 3.52
N ASP A 397 11.09 -36.96 2.92
CA ASP A 397 11.28 -36.94 1.47
C ASP A 397 12.58 -37.69 1.13
N ASP A 398 12.55 -39.02 1.29
CA ASP A 398 13.38 -39.99 0.57
C ASP A 398 12.46 -40.90 -0.26
#